data_AF-A0AAV1CAM9-F1
#
_entry.id   AF-A0AAV1CAM9-F1
#
_cell.length_a   1.000
_cell.length_b   1.000
_cell.length_c   1.000
_cell.angle_alpha   90.00
_cell.angle_beta   90.00
_cell.angle_gamma   90.00
#
_symmetry.space_group_name_H-M   'P 1'
#
loop_
_entity.id
_entity.type
_entity.pdbx_description
1 polymer ?
#
loop_
_entity_poly.entity_id
_entity_poly.type
_entity_poly.pdbx_seq_one_letter_code
_entity_poly.pdbx_strand_id
1 'polypeptide(L)'
;MLVLETHSLRTTDASFAESLYGLRRRAVNIKLTTKDQNDTRKKIVPLDAVGDAIHHSGLERRQKVLSVAFLVVLPYIRSKLQSVYNKEREAALQASLWGEGEERFDNIDYHDVSGNSPVSRSRNTGETTTRRRLILKRIQKIIAACYPWIHAGNEGLSFAYQLLYLLDATGFYSLGLHALGVHVCRATGQELMDSSSRISKIRSRERERLRGPPWLKAVQGALMSSMYAVLDYAQTGLIAAVFFFKMMEWWYQSAEERMSAPTVYPPPPPPPPPKVAKEGISLPADRTLCPLCSQKRANPSVIAVSGFVFCYSCVFKYVSQYKRCPVTLMPASVEQIRRLYHDM
;
A
#
# COMPACT_ATOMS: atom_id res chain seq x y z
N MET A 1 8.79 -7.81 -15.94
CA MET A 1 8.58 -6.45 -16.47
C MET A 1 9.06 -6.30 -17.90
N LEU A 2 10.36 -6.40 -18.23
CA LEU A 2 10.84 -6.10 -19.59
C LEU A 2 10.14 -6.92 -20.69
N VAL A 3 10.06 -8.24 -20.55
CA VAL A 3 9.38 -9.12 -21.53
C VAL A 3 7.91 -8.74 -21.71
N LEU A 4 7.23 -8.46 -20.61
CA LEU A 4 5.80 -8.14 -20.57
C LEU A 4 5.51 -6.77 -21.19
N GLU A 5 6.34 -5.76 -20.90
CA GLU A 5 6.26 -4.44 -21.54
C GLU A 5 6.61 -4.49 -23.03
N THR A 6 7.65 -5.25 -23.41
CA THR A 6 7.99 -5.44 -24.83
C THR A 6 6.88 -6.15 -25.59
N HIS A 7 6.18 -7.10 -24.96
CA HIS A 7 5.05 -7.78 -25.55
C HIS A 7 3.87 -6.81 -25.70
N SER A 8 3.51 -6.08 -24.64
CA SER A 8 2.43 -5.08 -24.64
C SER A 8 2.64 -4.02 -25.73
N LEU A 9 3.81 -3.37 -25.78
CA LEU A 9 4.10 -2.35 -26.80
C LEU A 9 4.17 -2.91 -28.22
N ARG A 10 4.40 -4.21 -28.38
CA ARG A 10 4.38 -4.88 -29.69
C ARG A 10 2.96 -5.21 -30.14
N THR A 11 2.05 -5.56 -29.23
CA THR A 11 0.68 -5.99 -29.53
C THR A 11 -0.32 -4.83 -29.52
N THR A 12 -0.34 -4.03 -28.45
CA THR A 12 -1.34 -2.98 -28.19
C THR A 12 -0.84 -1.56 -28.47
N ASP A 13 0.45 -1.39 -28.79
CA ASP A 13 1.11 -0.08 -28.85
C ASP A 13 0.93 0.74 -27.56
N ALA A 14 0.81 0.05 -26.41
CA ALA A 14 0.62 0.65 -25.10
C ALA A 14 1.53 -0.03 -24.07
N SER A 15 1.89 0.68 -23.01
CA SER A 15 2.47 0.00 -21.84
C SER A 15 1.44 -0.94 -21.19
N PHE A 16 1.88 -1.90 -20.39
CA PHE A 16 0.94 -2.83 -19.75
C PHE A 16 -0.04 -2.13 -18.82
N ALA A 17 0.41 -1.10 -18.10
CA ALA A 17 -0.46 -0.27 -17.28
C ALA A 17 -1.44 0.55 -18.13
N GLU A 18 -0.99 1.09 -19.27
CA GLU A 18 -1.86 1.84 -20.17
C GLU A 18 -2.95 0.95 -20.79
N SER A 19 -2.61 -0.28 -21.19
CA SER A 19 -3.60 -1.21 -21.74
C SER A 19 -4.68 -1.61 -20.73
N LEU A 20 -4.34 -1.66 -19.43
CA LEU A 20 -5.31 -1.87 -18.35
C LEU A 20 -6.37 -0.77 -18.29
N TYR A 21 -5.98 0.48 -18.56
CA TYR A 21 -6.88 1.64 -18.55
C TYR A 21 -7.48 1.98 -19.93
N GLY A 22 -7.27 1.13 -20.94
CA GLY A 22 -7.74 1.40 -22.31
C GLY A 22 -7.03 2.58 -22.97
N LEU A 23 -5.79 2.85 -22.58
CA LEU A 23 -4.93 3.89 -23.15
C LEU A 23 -3.99 3.29 -24.19
N ARG A 24 -3.58 4.12 -25.16
CA ARG A 24 -2.70 3.75 -26.26
C ARG A 24 -1.74 4.89 -26.58
N ARG A 25 -0.51 4.55 -26.97
CA ARG A 25 0.50 5.51 -27.41
C ARG A 25 0.34 5.80 -28.89
N ARG A 26 0.53 7.05 -29.28
CA ARG A 26 0.58 7.52 -30.67
C ARG A 26 1.84 8.34 -30.89
N ALA A 27 2.48 8.14 -32.03
CA ALA A 27 3.64 8.93 -32.41
C ALA A 27 3.16 10.33 -32.85
N VAL A 28 3.79 11.36 -32.32
CA VAL A 28 3.62 12.75 -32.73
C VAL A 28 4.93 13.20 -33.33
N ASN A 29 4.90 13.60 -34.60
CA ASN A 29 6.06 14.24 -35.21
C ASN A 29 6.17 15.67 -34.68
N ILE A 30 7.04 15.87 -33.70
CA ILE A 30 7.46 17.20 -33.27
C ILE A 30 8.36 17.76 -34.39
N LYS A 31 7.75 18.24 -35.48
CA LYS A 31 8.47 19.05 -36.46
C LYS A 31 8.77 20.39 -35.78
N LEU A 32 9.97 20.49 -35.20
CA LEU A 32 10.57 21.79 -34.92
C LEU A 32 10.78 22.45 -36.28
N THR A 33 9.89 23.36 -36.65
CA THR A 33 10.08 24.25 -37.79
C THR A 33 11.28 25.15 -37.48
N THR A 34 12.47 24.70 -37.89
CA THR A 34 13.63 25.58 -38.00
C THR A 34 13.25 26.67 -39.00
N LYS A 35 13.20 27.90 -38.50
CA LYS A 35 12.88 29.13 -39.25
C LYS A 35 13.54 29.15 -40.62
N ASP A 36 12.75 29.22 -41.68
CA ASP A 36 13.11 30.04 -42.82
C ASP A 36 12.56 31.45 -42.57
N GLN A 37 13.44 32.43 -42.73
CA GLN A 37 13.15 33.85 -42.63
C GLN A 37 12.23 34.25 -43.78
N ASN A 38 10.97 34.60 -43.47
CA ASN A 38 10.38 35.91 -43.75
C ASN A 38 8.85 35.88 -43.50
N ASP A 39 8.37 37.04 -43.04
CA ASP A 39 6.97 37.45 -42.88
C ASP A 39 6.17 37.13 -41.59
N THR A 40 6.15 38.15 -40.72
CA THR A 40 4.95 38.88 -40.24
C THR A 40 3.70 38.09 -39.80
N ARG A 41 3.79 37.35 -38.69
CA ARG A 41 2.89 37.40 -37.51
C ARG A 41 3.17 36.15 -36.69
N LYS A 42 3.80 36.30 -35.52
CA LYS A 42 3.80 35.26 -34.48
C LYS A 42 2.37 35.10 -33.96
N LYS A 43 1.56 34.32 -34.68
CA LYS A 43 0.35 33.72 -34.12
C LYS A 43 0.83 32.47 -33.39
N ILE A 44 0.80 32.51 -32.06
CA ILE A 44 0.88 31.29 -31.25
C ILE A 44 -0.24 30.40 -31.77
N VAL A 45 0.12 29.30 -32.43
CA VAL A 45 -0.85 28.37 -33.01
C VAL A 45 -1.64 27.77 -31.84
N PRO A 46 -2.98 27.93 -31.79
CA PRO A 46 -3.80 27.31 -30.76
C PRO A 46 -3.68 25.79 -30.80
N LEU A 47 -3.73 25.18 -29.62
CA LEU A 47 -3.52 23.76 -29.35
C LEU A 47 -4.51 22.82 -30.08
N ASP A 48 -5.62 23.34 -30.60
CA ASP A 48 -6.61 22.58 -31.37
C ASP A 48 -6.04 21.94 -32.65
N ALA A 49 -5.00 22.53 -33.24
CA ALA A 49 -4.38 22.00 -34.46
C ALA A 49 -3.42 20.81 -34.21
N VAL A 50 -3.02 20.55 -32.96
CA VAL A 50 -2.21 19.36 -32.61
C VAL A 50 -3.09 18.11 -32.61
N GLY A 51 -4.38 18.24 -32.30
CA GLY A 51 -5.37 17.15 -32.39
C GLY A 51 -5.52 16.59 -33.81
N ASP A 52 -5.44 17.44 -34.82
CA ASP A 52 -5.61 17.06 -36.23
C ASP A 52 -4.34 16.50 -36.89
N ALA A 53 -3.16 16.73 -36.31
CA ALA A 53 -1.88 16.18 -36.79
C ALA A 53 -1.52 14.82 -36.15
N ILE A 54 -2.43 14.22 -35.36
CA ILE A 54 -2.28 12.89 -34.79
C ILE A 54 -2.57 11.87 -35.88
N HIS A 55 -1.57 11.60 -36.73
CA HIS A 55 -1.68 10.52 -37.71
C HIS A 55 -2.00 9.19 -37.00
N HIS A 56 -2.96 8.44 -37.56
CA HIS A 56 -3.30 7.06 -37.17
C HIS A 56 -2.16 6.04 -37.36
N SER A 57 -0.92 6.50 -37.58
CA SER A 57 0.28 5.70 -37.73
C SER A 57 0.71 5.11 -36.38
N GLY A 58 0.89 3.79 -36.33
CA GLY A 58 1.41 3.10 -35.15
C GLY A 58 2.85 3.51 -34.82
N LEU A 59 3.32 3.21 -33.61
CA LEU A 59 4.65 3.60 -33.12
C LEU A 59 5.79 3.03 -33.98
N GLU A 60 6.83 3.83 -34.20
CA GLU A 60 8.06 3.36 -34.85
C GLU A 60 8.82 2.35 -33.97
N ARG A 61 9.58 1.44 -34.59
CA ARG A 61 10.37 0.43 -33.86
C ARG A 61 11.34 1.06 -32.86
N ARG A 62 11.94 2.21 -33.20
CA ARG A 62 12.83 2.97 -32.32
C ARG A 62 12.08 3.49 -31.10
N GLN A 63 10.91 4.09 -31.30
CA GLN A 63 10.05 4.59 -30.22
C GLN A 63 9.59 3.47 -29.28
N LYS A 64 9.29 2.27 -29.81
CA LYS A 64 8.96 1.08 -28.99
C LYS A 64 10.12 0.64 -28.10
N VAL A 65 11.34 0.58 -28.63
CA VAL A 65 12.51 0.18 -27.83
C VAL A 65 12.86 1.23 -26.78
N LEU A 66 12.84 2.51 -27.16
CA LEU A 66 13.14 3.60 -26.25
C LEU A 66 12.08 3.77 -25.15
N SER A 67 10.81 3.52 -25.45
CA SER A 67 9.75 3.51 -24.44
C SER A 67 9.92 2.40 -23.41
N VAL A 68 10.30 1.18 -23.83
CA VAL A 68 10.66 0.09 -22.90
C VAL A 68 11.86 0.50 -22.05
N ALA A 69 12.88 1.10 -22.65
CA ALA A 69 14.06 1.56 -21.93
C ALA A 69 13.70 2.62 -20.87
N PHE A 70 12.85 3.59 -21.20
CA PHE A 70 12.40 4.60 -20.25
C PHE A 70 11.53 4.01 -19.12
N LEU A 71 10.68 3.03 -19.41
CA LEU A 71 9.80 2.41 -18.40
C LEU A 71 10.51 1.43 -17.47
N VAL A 72 11.57 0.75 -17.93
CA VAL A 72 12.21 -0.33 -17.15
C VAL A 72 13.63 0.00 -16.76
N VAL A 73 14.44 0.48 -17.70
CA VAL A 73 15.88 0.70 -17.48
C VAL A 73 16.10 1.96 -16.66
N LEU A 74 15.39 3.06 -16.95
CA LEU A 74 15.52 4.29 -16.21
C LEU A 74 15.18 4.15 -14.71
N PRO A 75 14.04 3.57 -14.29
CA PRO A 75 13.76 3.38 -12.87
C PRO A 75 14.71 2.37 -12.21
N TYR A 76 15.20 1.37 -12.96
CA TYR A 76 16.23 0.47 -12.46
C TYR A 76 17.55 1.19 -12.15
N ILE A 77 18.03 2.04 -13.07
CA ILE A 77 19.22 2.86 -12.87
C ILE A 77 19.02 3.80 -11.68
N ARG A 78 17.86 4.47 -11.60
CA ARG A 78 17.52 5.36 -10.48
C ARG A 78 17.49 4.61 -9.14
N SER A 79 16.89 3.42 -9.09
CA SER A 79 16.87 2.58 -7.89
C SER A 79 18.28 2.15 -7.48
N LYS A 80 19.13 1.78 -8.45
CA LYS A 80 20.53 1.44 -8.17
C LYS A 80 21.33 2.63 -7.65
N LEU A 81 21.19 3.81 -8.26
CA LEU A 81 21.81 5.04 -7.78
C LEU A 81 21.35 5.39 -6.35
N GLN A 82 20.05 5.31 -6.07
CA GLN A 82 19.51 5.51 -4.72
C GLN A 82 20.10 4.52 -3.72
N SER A 83 20.22 3.24 -4.09
CA SER A 83 20.77 2.22 -3.19
C SER A 83 22.24 2.46 -2.85
N VAL A 84 23.02 2.95 -3.82
CA VAL A 84 24.43 3.32 -3.61
C VAL A 84 24.52 4.56 -2.73
N TYR A 85 23.70 5.58 -3.02
CA TYR A 85 23.62 6.81 -2.22
C TYR A 85 23.24 6.53 -0.77
N ASN A 86 22.21 5.71 -0.54
CA ASN A 86 21.76 5.38 0.81
C ASN A 86 22.84 4.67 1.62
N LYS A 87 23.56 3.72 1.01
CA LYS A 87 24.67 3.01 1.67
C LYS A 87 25.80 3.96 2.09
N GLU A 88 26.20 4.87 1.21
CA GLU A 88 27.23 5.87 1.52
C GLU A 88 26.75 6.84 2.62
N ARG A 89 25.48 7.28 2.54
CA ARG A 89 24.91 8.17 3.56
C ARG A 89 24.80 7.48 4.91
N GLU A 90 24.37 6.22 4.94
CA GLU A 90 24.32 5.39 6.16
C GLU A 90 25.71 5.17 6.74
N ALA A 91 26.72 4.86 5.91
CA ALA A 91 28.10 4.70 6.36
C ALA A 91 28.68 6.02 6.91
N ALA A 92 28.42 7.16 6.25
CA ALA A 92 28.85 8.46 6.72
C ALA A 92 28.15 8.87 8.02
N LEU A 93 26.83 8.62 8.13
CA LEU A 93 26.08 8.86 9.36
C LEU A 93 26.57 7.96 10.50
N GLN A 94 26.81 6.68 10.24
CA GLN A 94 27.32 5.73 11.23
C GLN A 94 28.72 6.14 11.73
N ALA A 95 29.62 6.55 10.84
CA ALA A 95 30.93 7.08 11.21
C ALA A 95 30.84 8.40 12.00
N SER A 96 29.88 9.28 11.69
CA SER A 96 29.66 10.51 12.45
C SER A 96 29.07 10.28 13.85
N LEU A 97 28.27 9.22 14.01
CA LEU A 97 27.56 8.91 15.26
C LEU A 97 28.38 8.04 16.21
N TRP A 98 29.22 7.14 15.67
CA TRP A 98 30.02 6.17 16.45
C TRP A 98 31.53 6.47 16.41
N GLY A 99 31.94 7.57 15.78
CA GLY A 99 33.35 7.89 15.49
C GLY A 99 33.88 7.08 14.30
N GLU A 100 35.02 7.50 13.72
CA GLU A 100 35.81 6.66 12.80
C GLU A 100 36.32 5.44 13.60
N GLY A 101 35.45 4.45 13.79
CA GLY A 101 35.85 3.14 14.26
C GLY A 101 36.92 2.65 13.30
N GLU A 102 38.11 2.45 13.84
CA GLU A 102 39.29 1.92 13.18
C GLU A 102 38.94 0.92 12.10
N GLU A 103 39.68 1.03 11.00
CA GLU A 103 39.73 0.08 9.91
C GLU A 103 39.31 -1.31 10.35
N ARG A 104 38.13 -1.72 9.88
CA ARG A 104 37.63 -3.08 9.89
C ARG A 104 38.80 -4.07 9.84
N PHE A 105 39.13 -4.63 11.00
CA PHE A 105 40.03 -5.75 11.22
C PHE A 105 39.49 -6.97 10.44
N ASP A 106 39.68 -6.99 9.13
CA ASP A 106 39.56 -8.17 8.27
C ASP A 106 40.96 -8.63 7.79
N ASN A 107 42.01 -8.36 8.59
CA ASN A 107 43.34 -8.94 8.43
C ASN A 107 43.88 -9.39 9.80
N ILE A 108 43.28 -10.43 10.38
CA ILE A 108 44.04 -11.31 11.28
C ILE A 108 44.65 -12.36 10.38
N ASP A 109 45.82 -12.03 9.82
CA ASP A 109 46.75 -13.03 9.31
C ASP A 109 47.21 -13.86 10.51
N TYR A 110 46.83 -15.13 10.52
CA TYR A 110 47.38 -16.12 11.44
C TYR A 110 48.82 -16.41 10.98
N HIS A 111 49.76 -15.55 11.38
CA HIS A 111 51.17 -15.79 11.12
C HIS A 111 51.71 -16.76 12.17
N ASP A 112 51.75 -18.03 11.77
CA ASP A 112 52.44 -19.11 12.47
C ASP A 112 53.93 -18.76 12.62
N VAL A 113 54.44 -18.89 13.84
CA VAL A 113 55.85 -18.71 14.17
C VAL A 113 56.54 -20.05 13.92
N SER A 114 57.17 -20.22 12.75
CA SER A 114 58.38 -21.04 12.58
C SER A 114 58.87 -21.07 11.13
N GLY A 115 60.13 -20.69 10.92
CA GLY A 115 61.00 -21.40 9.97
C GLY A 115 61.24 -20.78 8.58
N ASN A 116 62.32 -20.00 8.48
CA ASN A 116 63.29 -19.87 7.38
C ASN A 116 62.87 -20.16 5.91
N SER A 117 63.03 -19.12 5.07
CA SER A 117 63.81 -19.07 3.80
C SER A 117 63.10 -18.31 2.66
N PRO A 118 63.84 -17.68 1.74
CA PRO A 118 63.34 -16.65 0.84
C PRO A 118 62.99 -17.20 -0.56
N VAL A 119 62.46 -16.31 -1.41
CA VAL A 119 62.43 -16.35 -2.89
C VAL A 119 61.10 -16.77 -3.56
N SER A 120 60.44 -15.71 -4.08
CA SER A 120 59.72 -15.59 -5.36
C SER A 120 58.41 -16.33 -5.60
N ARG A 121 57.39 -15.53 -5.97
CA ARG A 121 56.68 -15.54 -7.28
C ARG A 121 55.15 -15.49 -7.16
N SER A 122 54.58 -14.30 -6.96
CA SER A 122 53.33 -13.87 -7.61
C SER A 122 53.06 -12.39 -7.28
N ARG A 123 53.54 -11.46 -8.11
CA ARG A 123 53.44 -10.00 -7.91
C ARG A 123 52.57 -9.30 -8.96
N ASN A 124 51.68 -10.00 -9.67
CA ASN A 124 50.94 -9.40 -10.80
C ASN A 124 49.40 -9.36 -10.65
N THR A 125 48.81 -9.96 -9.61
CA THR A 125 47.34 -9.94 -9.42
C THR A 125 46.85 -8.93 -8.37
N GLY A 126 47.74 -8.39 -7.52
CA GLY A 126 47.39 -7.42 -6.47
C GLY A 126 47.25 -5.96 -6.93
N GLU A 127 47.95 -5.53 -7.98
CA GLU A 127 47.98 -4.11 -8.38
C GLU A 127 46.73 -3.67 -9.18
N THR A 128 46.07 -4.60 -9.87
CA THR A 128 44.85 -4.30 -10.65
C THR A 128 43.61 -4.17 -9.76
N THR A 129 43.59 -4.86 -8.62
CA THR A 129 42.47 -4.82 -7.67
C THR A 129 42.48 -3.54 -6.83
N THR A 130 43.66 -3.03 -6.46
CA THR A 130 43.81 -1.78 -5.69
C THR A 130 43.46 -0.53 -6.50
N ARG A 131 43.92 -0.40 -7.75
CA ARG A 131 43.55 0.72 -8.64
C ARG A 131 42.05 0.77 -8.93
N ARG A 132 41.41 -0.38 -9.19
CA ARG A 132 39.95 -0.46 -9.40
C ARG A 132 39.21 0.00 -8.15
N ARG A 133 39.61 -0.42 -6.95
CA ARG A 133 38.99 0.00 -5.68
C ARG A 133 39.08 1.51 -5.47
N LEU A 134 40.20 2.15 -5.79
CA LEU A 134 40.36 3.61 -5.67
C LEU A 134 39.46 4.39 -6.65
N ILE A 135 39.35 3.92 -7.89
CA ILE A 135 38.47 4.52 -8.90
C ILE A 135 37.00 4.36 -8.50
N LEU A 136 36.60 3.19 -8.01
CA LEU A 136 35.24 2.97 -7.50
C LEU A 136 34.91 3.89 -6.33
N LYS A 137 35.83 4.06 -5.36
CA LYS A 137 35.65 5.00 -4.25
C LYS A 137 35.48 6.44 -4.72
N ARG A 138 36.25 6.88 -5.73
CA ARG A 138 36.08 8.21 -6.34
C ARG A 138 34.72 8.36 -7.02
N ILE A 139 34.32 7.35 -7.80
CA ILE A 139 33.02 7.34 -8.48
C ILE A 139 31.88 7.36 -7.45
N GLN A 140 31.97 6.58 -6.37
CA GLN A 140 30.99 6.58 -5.29
C GLN A 140 30.87 7.95 -4.63
N LYS A 141 31.99 8.62 -4.35
CA LYS A 141 31.98 9.98 -3.79
C LYS A 141 31.34 11.00 -4.74
N ILE A 142 31.62 10.91 -6.04
CA ILE A 142 31.00 11.76 -7.07
C ILE A 142 29.49 11.49 -7.16
N ILE A 143 29.08 10.21 -7.17
CA ILE A 143 27.67 9.81 -7.17
C ILE A 143 26.98 10.36 -5.91
N ALA A 144 27.62 10.25 -4.74
CA ALA A 144 27.07 10.75 -3.49
C ALA A 144 26.82 12.26 -3.51
N ALA A 145 27.74 13.04 -4.09
CA ALA A 145 27.59 14.48 -4.22
C ALA A 145 26.59 14.89 -5.32
N CYS A 146 26.55 14.19 -6.46
CA CYS A 146 25.77 14.57 -7.63
C CYS A 146 24.32 14.05 -7.58
N TYR A 147 24.08 12.91 -6.92
CA TYR A 147 22.77 12.26 -6.87
C TYR A 147 21.64 13.14 -6.32
N PRO A 148 21.81 13.90 -5.21
CA PRO A 148 20.75 14.77 -4.69
C PRO A 148 20.30 15.83 -5.69
N TRP A 149 21.24 16.40 -6.46
CA TRP A 149 20.94 17.40 -7.48
C TRP A 149 20.25 16.79 -8.70
N ILE A 150 20.71 15.62 -9.16
CA ILE A 150 20.06 14.89 -10.25
C ILE A 150 18.63 14.50 -9.84
N HIS A 151 18.45 14.00 -8.61
CA HIS A 151 17.16 13.61 -8.08
C HIS A 151 16.22 14.83 -7.98
N ALA A 152 16.66 15.91 -7.35
CA ALA A 152 15.89 17.14 -7.23
C ALA A 152 15.54 17.73 -8.62
N GLY A 153 16.48 17.73 -9.56
CA GLY A 153 16.25 18.17 -10.94
C GLY A 153 15.21 17.32 -11.66
N ASN A 154 15.27 16.00 -11.53
CA ASN A 154 14.32 15.09 -12.17
C ASN A 154 12.90 15.22 -11.58
N GLU A 155 12.78 15.35 -10.26
CA GLU A 155 11.48 15.61 -9.60
C GLU A 155 10.94 17.00 -9.98
N GLY A 156 11.78 18.03 -9.99
CA GLY A 156 11.40 19.38 -10.41
C GLY A 156 10.93 19.41 -11.87
N LEU A 157 11.63 18.71 -12.77
CA LEU A 157 11.21 18.56 -14.16
C LEU A 157 9.88 17.80 -14.27
N SER A 158 9.71 16.69 -13.55
CA SER A 158 8.46 15.94 -13.55
C SER A 158 7.28 16.81 -13.09
N PHE A 159 7.46 17.56 -12.00
CA PHE A 159 6.44 18.48 -11.50
C PHE A 159 6.14 19.60 -12.49
N ALA A 160 7.17 20.22 -13.07
CA ALA A 160 6.99 21.27 -14.07
C ALA A 160 6.19 20.78 -15.28
N TYR A 161 6.51 19.60 -15.82
CA TYR A 161 5.77 19.01 -16.94
C TYR A 161 4.32 18.67 -16.57
N GLN A 162 4.07 18.15 -15.37
CA GLN A 162 2.70 17.91 -14.89
C GLN A 162 1.91 19.21 -14.74
N LEU A 163 2.53 20.27 -14.22
CA LEU A 163 1.90 21.58 -14.09
C LEU A 163 1.61 22.20 -15.47
N LEU A 164 2.56 22.13 -16.41
CA LEU A 164 2.37 22.61 -17.79
C LEU A 164 1.29 21.80 -18.53
N TYR A 165 1.17 20.50 -18.23
CA TYR A 165 0.10 19.65 -18.76
C TYR A 165 -1.27 20.06 -18.21
N LEU A 166 -1.37 20.36 -16.91
CA LEU A 166 -2.62 20.84 -16.30
C LEU A 166 -3.03 22.23 -16.79
N LEU A 167 -2.05 23.09 -17.08
CA LEU A 167 -2.28 24.42 -17.66
C LEU A 167 -2.55 24.38 -19.17
N ASP A 168 -2.65 23.17 -19.76
CA ASP A 168 -2.84 22.93 -21.20
C ASP A 168 -1.78 23.63 -22.08
N ALA A 169 -0.60 23.91 -21.53
CA ALA A 169 0.52 24.52 -22.24
C ALA A 169 1.32 23.48 -23.03
N THR A 170 1.36 22.23 -22.54
CA THR A 170 2.03 21.10 -23.20
C THR A 170 1.12 19.89 -23.19
N GLY A 171 0.96 19.20 -24.33
CA GLY A 171 0.20 17.93 -24.41
C GLY A 171 0.89 16.71 -23.76
N PHE A 172 2.01 16.88 -23.06
CA PHE A 172 2.78 15.78 -22.48
C PHE A 172 2.95 15.96 -20.97
N TYR A 173 2.59 14.94 -20.18
CA TYR A 173 2.71 14.97 -18.72
C TYR A 173 4.10 14.58 -18.18
N SER A 174 4.98 14.05 -19.02
CA SER A 174 6.34 13.66 -18.62
C SER A 174 7.38 14.00 -19.68
N LEU A 175 8.59 14.34 -19.22
CA LEU A 175 9.73 14.64 -20.10
C LEU A 175 10.08 13.49 -21.03
N GLY A 176 9.96 12.24 -20.54
CA GLY A 176 10.23 11.05 -21.35
C GLY A 176 9.32 10.93 -22.57
N LEU A 177 8.02 11.20 -22.40
CA LEU A 177 7.06 11.16 -23.50
C LEU A 177 7.29 12.28 -24.50
N HIS A 178 7.62 13.48 -24.02
CA HIS A 178 7.98 14.60 -24.87
C HIS A 178 9.25 14.32 -25.70
N ALA A 179 10.30 13.80 -25.07
CA ALA A 179 11.55 13.44 -25.76
C ALA A 179 11.36 12.31 -26.79
N LEU A 180 10.41 11.42 -26.56
CA LEU A 180 10.07 10.33 -27.49
C LEU A 180 9.10 10.77 -28.60
N GLY A 181 8.47 11.94 -28.47
CA GLY A 181 7.40 12.40 -29.35
C GLY A 181 6.21 11.44 -29.31
N VAL A 182 5.81 11.00 -28.12
CA VAL A 182 4.73 10.01 -27.95
C VAL A 182 3.62 10.59 -27.08
N HIS A 183 2.41 10.61 -27.61
CA HIS A 183 1.20 11.08 -26.92
C HIS A 183 0.33 9.89 -26.48
N VAL A 184 -0.31 9.99 -25.33
CA VAL A 184 -1.19 8.93 -24.79
C VAL A 184 -2.65 9.32 -25.05
N CYS A 185 -3.39 8.48 -25.77
CA CYS A 185 -4.80 8.69 -26.12
C CYS A 185 -5.65 7.50 -25.66
N ARG A 186 -6.96 7.68 -25.51
CA ARG A 186 -7.88 6.55 -25.33
C ARG A 186 -7.94 5.70 -26.60
N ALA A 187 -7.93 4.38 -26.44
CA ALA A 187 -8.12 3.46 -27.54
C ALA A 187 -9.60 3.40 -27.96
N THR A 188 -9.87 3.48 -29.26
CA THR A 188 -11.22 3.27 -29.80
C THR A 188 -11.52 1.78 -29.95
N GLY A 189 -12.79 1.38 -29.86
CA GLY A 189 -13.19 -0.03 -29.97
C GLY A 189 -12.80 -0.67 -31.32
N GLN A 190 -12.89 0.11 -32.40
CA GLN A 190 -12.46 -0.32 -33.73
C GLN A 190 -10.94 -0.59 -33.80
N GLU A 191 -10.13 0.25 -33.13
CA GLU A 191 -8.68 0.07 -33.06
C GLU A 191 -8.27 -1.19 -32.27
N LEU A 192 -9.04 -1.57 -31.26
CA LEU A 192 -8.81 -2.82 -30.51
C LEU A 192 -9.07 -4.04 -31.39
N MET A 193 -10.13 -4.02 -32.21
CA MET A 193 -10.43 -5.08 -33.17
C MET A 193 -9.38 -5.17 -34.28
N ASP A 194 -8.89 -4.03 -34.78
CA ASP A 194 -7.81 -3.99 -35.76
C ASP A 194 -6.49 -4.53 -35.17
N SER A 195 -6.20 -4.23 -33.90
CA SER A 195 -5.03 -4.76 -33.21
C SER A 195 -5.09 -6.29 -33.09
N SER A 196 -6.22 -6.85 -32.65
CA SER A 196 -6.36 -8.31 -32.51
C SER A 196 -6.18 -9.05 -33.85
N SER A 197 -6.71 -8.49 -34.94
CA SER A 197 -6.52 -9.05 -36.29
C SER A 197 -5.08 -8.95 -36.81
N ARG A 198 -4.34 -7.88 -36.45
CA ARG A 198 -2.92 -7.76 -36.78
C ARG A 198 -2.08 -8.75 -35.99
N ILE A 199 -2.39 -8.94 -34.71
CA ILE A 199 -1.70 -9.89 -33.83
C ILE A 199 -1.86 -11.32 -34.36
N SER A 200 -3.08 -11.72 -34.76
CA SER A 200 -3.32 -13.06 -35.31
C SER A 200 -2.53 -13.31 -36.60
N LYS A 201 -2.45 -12.32 -37.51
CA LYS A 201 -1.64 -12.38 -38.74
C LYS A 201 -0.14 -12.46 -38.48
N ILE A 202 0.37 -11.77 -37.45
CA ILE A 202 1.79 -11.86 -37.07
C ILE A 202 2.08 -13.25 -36.51
N ARG A 203 1.20 -13.78 -35.66
CA ARG A 203 1.35 -15.12 -35.07
C ARG A 203 1.29 -16.22 -36.11
N SER A 204 0.40 -16.14 -37.10
CA SER A 204 0.34 -17.12 -38.20
C SER A 204 1.64 -17.12 -39.00
N ARG A 205 2.18 -15.94 -39.33
CA ARG A 205 3.47 -15.79 -40.02
C ARG A 205 4.65 -16.30 -39.20
N GLU A 206 4.67 -16.06 -37.88
CA GLU A 206 5.72 -16.59 -37.00
C GLU A 206 5.65 -18.13 -36.92
N ARG A 207 4.45 -18.71 -36.87
CA ARG A 207 4.23 -20.16 -36.90
C ARG A 207 4.68 -20.78 -38.23
N GLU A 208 4.46 -20.10 -39.35
CA GLU A 208 4.93 -20.53 -40.68
C GLU A 208 6.45 -20.48 -40.84
N ARG A 209 7.13 -19.57 -40.13
CA ARG A 209 8.60 -19.40 -40.18
C ARG A 209 9.38 -20.43 -39.36
N LEU A 210 8.72 -21.24 -38.55
CA LEU A 210 9.37 -22.28 -37.76
C LEU A 210 10.03 -23.31 -38.70
N ARG A 211 11.35 -23.44 -38.65
CA ARG A 211 12.12 -24.46 -39.37
C ARG A 211 12.36 -25.68 -38.47
N GLY A 212 12.21 -26.88 -38.99
CA GLY A 212 12.47 -28.12 -38.25
C GLY A 212 11.58 -29.31 -38.62
N PRO A 213 11.84 -30.49 -38.04
CA PRO A 213 11.00 -31.68 -38.20
C PRO A 213 9.60 -31.49 -37.58
N PRO A 214 8.58 -32.25 -38.04
CA PRO A 214 7.17 -31.98 -37.74
C PRO A 214 6.83 -32.03 -36.23
N TRP A 215 7.44 -32.93 -35.47
CA TRP A 215 7.21 -33.05 -34.02
C TRP A 215 7.82 -31.86 -33.24
N LEU A 216 9.03 -31.43 -33.61
CA LEU A 216 9.70 -30.29 -32.96
C LEU A 216 8.99 -28.97 -33.26
N LYS A 217 8.45 -28.82 -34.48
CA LYS A 217 7.55 -27.72 -34.85
C LYS A 217 6.27 -27.69 -34.02
N ALA A 218 5.67 -28.85 -33.77
CA ALA A 218 4.47 -28.94 -32.94
C ALA A 218 4.74 -28.52 -31.49
N VAL A 219 5.85 -29.00 -30.90
CA VAL A 219 6.26 -28.64 -29.54
C VAL A 219 6.63 -27.16 -29.43
N GLN A 220 7.44 -26.64 -30.34
CA GLN A 220 7.83 -25.23 -30.36
C GLN A 220 6.62 -24.31 -30.58
N GLY A 221 5.71 -24.71 -31.48
CA GLY A 221 4.47 -24.00 -31.71
C GLY A 221 3.56 -23.99 -30.49
N ALA A 222 3.42 -25.13 -29.81
CA ALA A 222 2.64 -25.23 -28.57
C ALA A 222 3.24 -24.38 -27.44
N LEU A 223 4.57 -24.39 -27.27
CA LEU A 223 5.26 -23.59 -26.27
C LEU A 223 5.09 -22.09 -26.52
N MET A 224 5.32 -21.63 -27.76
CA MET A 224 5.13 -20.23 -28.12
C MET A 224 3.68 -19.80 -27.99
N SER A 225 2.73 -20.65 -28.38
CA SER A 225 1.30 -20.40 -28.21
C SER A 225 0.92 -20.30 -26.73
N SER A 226 1.45 -21.18 -25.89
CA SER A 226 1.24 -21.14 -24.43
C SER A 226 1.81 -19.86 -23.83
N MET A 227 3.04 -19.49 -24.17
CA MET A 227 3.66 -18.25 -23.68
C MET A 227 2.89 -17.01 -24.12
N TYR A 228 2.47 -16.93 -25.38
CA TYR A 228 1.65 -15.82 -25.85
C TYR A 228 0.27 -15.79 -25.19
N ALA A 229 -0.36 -16.94 -24.96
CA ALA A 229 -1.60 -17.01 -24.20
C ALA A 229 -1.40 -16.48 -22.77
N VAL A 230 -0.34 -16.91 -22.07
CA VAL A 230 -0.03 -16.40 -20.73
C VAL A 230 0.18 -14.88 -20.73
N LEU A 231 0.87 -14.33 -21.74
CA LEU A 231 1.10 -12.89 -21.83
C LEU A 231 -0.16 -12.09 -22.20
N ASP A 232 -1.02 -12.61 -23.06
CA ASP A 232 -2.30 -11.98 -23.42
C ASP A 232 -3.28 -11.99 -22.23
N TYR A 233 -3.38 -13.14 -21.55
CA TYR A 233 -4.27 -13.32 -20.40
C TYR A 233 -3.66 -12.86 -19.07
N ALA A 234 -2.42 -12.33 -19.06
CA ALA A 234 -1.80 -11.80 -17.84
C ALA A 234 -2.65 -10.67 -17.24
N GLN A 235 -3.21 -9.80 -18.07
CA GLN A 235 -4.08 -8.71 -17.65
C GLN A 235 -5.37 -9.22 -17.00
N THR A 236 -6.09 -10.12 -17.68
CA THR A 236 -7.34 -10.69 -17.15
C THR A 236 -7.07 -11.55 -15.91
N GLY A 237 -5.94 -12.27 -15.89
CA GLY A 237 -5.49 -13.06 -14.76
C GLY A 237 -5.18 -12.21 -13.53
N LEU A 238 -4.56 -11.04 -13.69
CA LEU A 238 -4.31 -10.10 -12.59
C LEU A 238 -5.63 -9.58 -12.00
N ILE A 239 -6.56 -9.15 -12.84
CA ILE A 239 -7.89 -8.68 -12.40
C ILE A 239 -8.61 -9.79 -11.63
N ALA A 240 -8.62 -11.01 -12.16
CA ALA A 240 -9.22 -12.17 -11.50
C ALA A 240 -8.52 -12.49 -10.16
N ALA A 241 -7.19 -12.38 -10.09
CA ALA A 241 -6.42 -12.62 -8.86
C ALA A 241 -6.74 -11.60 -7.77
N VAL A 242 -6.89 -10.31 -8.12
CA VAL A 242 -7.30 -9.27 -7.16
C VAL A 242 -8.71 -9.53 -6.66
N PHE A 243 -9.64 -9.89 -7.56
CA PHE A 243 -11.01 -10.25 -7.17
C PHE A 243 -11.04 -11.46 -6.23
N PHE A 244 -10.30 -12.52 -6.57
CA PHE A 244 -10.20 -13.71 -5.74
C PHE A 244 -9.56 -13.41 -4.37
N PHE A 245 -8.50 -12.60 -4.33
CA PHE A 245 -7.89 -12.17 -3.09
C PHE A 245 -8.87 -11.38 -2.22
N LYS A 246 -9.65 -10.47 -2.81
CA LYS A 246 -10.69 -9.72 -2.10
C LYS A 246 -11.83 -10.61 -1.60
N MET A 247 -12.24 -11.60 -2.39
CA MET A 247 -13.22 -12.60 -1.98
C MET A 247 -12.69 -13.45 -0.80
N MET A 248 -11.41 -13.83 -0.85
CA MET A 248 -10.75 -14.57 0.23
C MET A 248 -10.63 -13.72 1.50
N GLU A 249 -10.24 -12.45 1.38
CA GLU A 249 -10.19 -11.48 2.48
C GLU A 249 -11.56 -11.35 3.15
N TRP A 250 -12.62 -11.17 2.36
CA TRP A 250 -14.00 -11.15 2.86
C TRP A 250 -14.40 -12.44 3.56
N TRP A 251 -14.01 -13.60 3.02
CA TRP A 251 -14.28 -14.91 3.63
C TRP A 251 -13.62 -15.04 5.01
N TYR A 252 -12.36 -14.63 5.13
CA TYR A 252 -11.62 -14.69 6.40
C TYR A 252 -12.13 -13.67 7.43
N GLN A 253 -12.43 -12.42 7.03
CA GLN A 253 -13.05 -11.43 7.93
C GLN A 253 -14.40 -11.93 8.47
N SER A 254 -15.23 -12.49 7.59
CA SER A 254 -16.52 -13.07 7.98
C SER A 254 -16.40 -14.27 8.92
N ALA A 255 -15.28 -15.01 8.87
CA ALA A 255 -15.00 -16.10 9.79
C ALA A 255 -14.51 -15.58 11.16
N GLU A 256 -13.66 -14.56 11.16
CA GLU A 256 -13.16 -13.91 12.38
C GLU A 256 -14.30 -13.23 13.17
N GLU A 257 -15.24 -12.57 12.49
CA GLU A 257 -16.44 -11.99 13.11
C GLU A 257 -17.32 -13.06 13.79
N ARG A 258 -17.46 -14.25 13.18
CA ARG A 258 -18.22 -15.35 13.78
C ARG A 258 -17.53 -16.00 14.96
N MET A 259 -16.19 -16.01 15.00
CA MET A 259 -15.43 -16.55 16.12
C MET A 259 -15.28 -15.55 17.28
N SER A 260 -15.32 -14.25 17.00
CA SER A 260 -15.18 -13.17 17.98
C SER A 260 -16.51 -12.62 18.50
N ALA A 261 -17.63 -12.94 17.85
CA ALA A 261 -18.95 -12.56 18.35
C ALA A 261 -19.19 -13.16 19.75
N PRO A 262 -19.39 -12.32 20.78
CA PRO A 262 -19.66 -12.83 22.12
C PRO A 262 -20.98 -13.61 22.09
N THR A 263 -20.96 -14.84 22.62
CA THR A 263 -22.16 -15.64 22.82
C THR A 263 -23.10 -14.88 23.74
N VAL A 264 -24.12 -14.22 23.17
CA VAL A 264 -25.16 -13.52 23.93
C VAL A 264 -26.02 -14.59 24.59
N TYR A 265 -25.70 -14.93 25.84
CA TYR A 265 -26.59 -15.75 26.66
C TYR A 265 -27.85 -14.95 26.97
N PRO A 266 -29.04 -15.60 26.96
CA PRO A 266 -30.25 -14.94 27.44
C PRO A 266 -30.01 -14.46 28.89
N PRO A 267 -30.50 -13.25 29.25
CA PRO A 267 -30.32 -12.74 30.61
C PRO A 267 -30.90 -13.76 31.60
N PRO A 268 -30.16 -14.09 32.68
CA PRO A 268 -30.66 -15.04 33.67
C PRO A 268 -31.98 -14.53 34.27
N PRO A 269 -32.89 -15.44 34.69
CA PRO A 269 -34.14 -15.04 35.32
C PRO A 269 -33.85 -14.17 36.56
N PRO A 270 -34.69 -13.14 36.83
CA PRO A 270 -34.47 -12.23 37.95
C PRO A 270 -34.45 -12.99 39.29
N PRO A 271 -33.61 -12.57 40.25
CA PRO A 271 -33.53 -13.22 41.55
C PRO A 271 -34.88 -13.15 42.29
N PRO A 272 -35.25 -14.18 43.06
CA PRO A 272 -36.50 -14.18 43.83
C PRO A 272 -36.50 -13.04 44.87
N PRO A 273 -37.66 -12.44 45.17
CA PRO A 273 -37.75 -11.36 46.15
C PRO A 273 -37.35 -11.86 47.55
N PRO A 274 -36.69 -11.00 48.35
CA PRO A 274 -36.25 -11.38 49.70
C PRO A 274 -37.45 -11.67 50.61
N LYS A 275 -37.40 -12.80 51.31
CA LYS A 275 -38.44 -13.22 52.25
C LYS A 275 -38.31 -12.47 53.58
N VAL A 276 -39.45 -12.14 54.20
CA VAL A 276 -39.50 -11.61 55.57
C VAL A 276 -38.97 -12.67 56.53
N ALA A 277 -38.10 -12.28 57.46
CA ALA A 277 -37.57 -13.20 58.46
C ALA A 277 -38.66 -13.58 59.47
N LYS A 278 -38.64 -14.82 59.99
CA LYS A 278 -39.63 -15.29 60.98
C LYS A 278 -39.63 -14.44 62.26
N GLU A 279 -38.50 -13.84 62.60
CA GLU A 279 -38.30 -12.96 63.76
C GLU A 279 -38.21 -11.47 63.37
N GLY A 280 -38.44 -11.14 62.10
CA GLY A 280 -38.48 -9.78 61.61
C GLY A 280 -39.80 -9.09 61.96
N ILE A 281 -39.82 -7.77 61.84
CA ILE A 281 -41.06 -7.00 62.01
C ILE A 281 -42.02 -7.36 60.87
N SER A 282 -43.25 -7.71 61.22
CA SER A 282 -44.31 -7.98 60.25
C SER A 282 -44.65 -6.74 59.44
N LEU A 283 -44.88 -6.91 58.14
CA LEU A 283 -45.26 -5.80 57.27
C LEU A 283 -46.72 -5.38 57.56
N PRO A 284 -47.01 -4.07 57.63
CA PRO A 284 -48.39 -3.57 57.69
C PRO A 284 -49.18 -4.01 56.46
N ALA A 285 -50.51 -4.20 56.61
CA ALA A 285 -51.39 -4.50 55.48
C ALA A 285 -51.36 -3.37 54.43
N ASP A 286 -51.31 -2.11 54.89
CA ASP A 286 -51.19 -0.94 54.05
C ASP A 286 -49.74 -0.66 53.67
N ARG A 287 -49.44 -0.75 52.37
CA ARG A 287 -48.09 -0.53 51.81
C ARG A 287 -47.59 0.91 51.97
N THR A 288 -48.45 1.86 52.30
CA THR A 288 -48.11 3.29 52.49
C THR A 288 -47.57 3.59 53.88
N LEU A 289 -47.79 2.69 54.84
CA LEU A 289 -47.34 2.82 56.22
C LEU A 289 -45.90 2.32 56.40
N CYS A 290 -45.19 2.93 57.34
CA CYS A 290 -43.86 2.50 57.74
C CYS A 290 -43.94 1.31 58.70
N PRO A 291 -43.24 0.19 58.47
CA PRO A 291 -43.23 -0.95 59.41
C PRO A 291 -42.68 -0.64 60.80
N LEU A 292 -41.89 0.42 60.97
CA LEU A 292 -41.25 0.76 62.26
C LEU A 292 -42.11 1.68 63.13
N CYS A 293 -42.79 2.67 62.55
CA CYS A 293 -43.59 3.64 63.30
C CYS A 293 -45.10 3.52 63.05
N SER A 294 -45.52 2.65 62.13
CA SER A 294 -46.92 2.43 61.73
C SER A 294 -47.66 3.70 61.27
N GLN A 295 -46.93 4.75 60.92
CA GLN A 295 -47.45 6.00 60.37
C GLN A 295 -47.18 6.10 58.87
N LYS A 296 -47.88 7.02 58.19
CA LYS A 296 -47.63 7.34 56.76
C LYS A 296 -46.15 7.69 56.56
N ARG A 297 -45.52 7.09 55.55
CA ARG A 297 -44.07 7.23 55.31
C ARG A 297 -43.68 8.69 55.03
N ALA A 298 -42.91 9.28 55.96
CA ALA A 298 -42.24 10.56 55.75
C ALA A 298 -40.82 10.31 55.23
N ASN A 299 -40.47 10.92 54.09
CA ASN A 299 -39.19 10.71 53.39
C ASN A 299 -38.89 9.22 53.17
N PRO A 300 -39.62 8.53 52.27
CA PRO A 300 -39.49 7.10 52.06
C PRO A 300 -38.05 6.74 51.68
N SER A 301 -37.49 5.74 52.33
CA SER A 301 -36.11 5.29 52.12
C SER A 301 -36.05 3.77 52.08
N VAL A 302 -35.32 3.22 51.11
CA VAL A 302 -35.15 1.78 50.91
C VAL A 302 -33.82 1.30 51.46
N ILE A 303 -33.79 0.10 52.01
CA ILE A 303 -32.53 -0.62 52.31
C ILE A 303 -32.15 -1.45 51.08
N ALA A 304 -31.05 -1.12 50.41
CA ALA A 304 -30.64 -1.74 49.15
C ALA A 304 -30.49 -3.28 49.23
N VAL A 305 -30.12 -3.82 50.40
CA VAL A 305 -29.95 -5.26 50.63
C VAL A 305 -31.28 -6.03 50.63
N SER A 306 -32.36 -5.41 51.09
CA SER A 306 -33.63 -6.09 51.32
C SER A 306 -34.79 -5.56 50.48
N GLY A 307 -34.65 -4.39 49.85
CA GLY A 307 -35.70 -3.78 49.03
C GLY A 307 -36.90 -3.23 49.80
N PHE A 308 -36.93 -3.31 51.14
CA PHE A 308 -38.03 -2.78 51.94
C PHE A 308 -37.88 -1.28 52.23
N VAL A 309 -39.01 -0.58 52.27
CA VAL A 309 -39.09 0.88 52.35
C VAL A 309 -39.67 1.34 53.68
N PHE A 310 -38.99 2.28 54.33
CA PHE A 310 -39.30 2.82 55.65
C PHE A 310 -39.26 4.37 55.63
N CYS A 311 -39.60 5.03 56.73
CA CYS A 311 -39.23 6.44 56.93
C CYS A 311 -37.71 6.55 57.11
N TYR A 312 -37.07 7.56 56.50
CA TYR A 312 -35.63 7.79 56.63
C TYR A 312 -35.17 7.85 58.09
N SER A 313 -35.88 8.61 58.94
CA SER A 313 -35.54 8.79 60.35
C SER A 313 -35.65 7.50 61.17
N CYS A 314 -36.65 6.67 60.89
CA CYS A 314 -36.86 5.39 61.57
C CYS A 314 -35.77 4.37 61.20
N VAL A 315 -35.51 4.20 59.90
CA VAL A 315 -34.53 3.21 59.43
C VAL A 315 -33.10 3.61 59.76
N PHE A 316 -32.77 4.90 59.69
CA PHE A 316 -31.43 5.40 60.05
C PHE A 316 -31.12 5.11 61.52
N LYS A 317 -32.06 5.38 62.43
CA LYS A 317 -31.91 5.07 63.87
C LYS A 317 -31.73 3.56 64.10
N TYR A 318 -32.56 2.73 63.47
CA TYR A 318 -32.52 1.29 63.65
C TYR A 318 -31.21 0.67 63.10
N VAL A 319 -30.83 1.01 61.86
CA VAL A 319 -29.62 0.46 61.22
C VAL A 319 -28.36 0.97 61.90
N SER A 320 -28.34 2.20 62.40
CA SER A 320 -27.20 2.73 63.17
C SER A 320 -26.97 1.96 64.47
N GLN A 321 -28.04 1.54 65.16
CA GLN A 321 -27.96 0.79 66.42
C GLN A 321 -27.71 -0.71 66.20
N TYR A 322 -28.45 -1.35 65.30
CA TYR A 322 -28.49 -2.81 65.18
C TYR A 322 -27.73 -3.36 63.96
N LYS A 323 -27.24 -2.50 63.05
CA LYS A 323 -26.51 -2.86 61.82
C LYS A 323 -27.16 -3.98 60.98
N ARG A 324 -28.50 -4.01 60.97
CA ARG A 324 -29.31 -5.01 60.27
C ARG A 324 -30.63 -4.44 59.78
N CYS A 325 -31.24 -5.09 58.80
CA CYS A 325 -32.58 -4.76 58.32
C CYS A 325 -33.64 -5.20 59.34
N PRO A 326 -34.63 -4.36 59.69
CA PRO A 326 -35.67 -4.71 60.66
C PRO A 326 -36.65 -5.80 60.18
N VAL A 327 -36.79 -6.00 58.86
CA VAL A 327 -37.75 -6.95 58.27
C VAL A 327 -37.10 -8.27 57.88
N THR A 328 -35.88 -8.24 57.33
CA THR A 328 -35.17 -9.45 56.87
C THR A 328 -34.06 -9.90 57.81
N LEU A 329 -33.69 -9.09 58.80
CA LEU A 329 -32.53 -9.29 59.68
C LEU A 329 -31.19 -9.47 58.95
N MET A 330 -31.15 -9.22 57.63
CA MET A 330 -29.91 -9.21 56.86
C MET A 330 -28.99 -8.09 57.33
N PRO A 331 -27.67 -8.29 57.33
CA PRO A 331 -26.71 -7.26 57.72
C PRO A 331 -26.87 -6.05 56.79
N ALA A 332 -27.01 -4.86 57.38
CA ALA A 332 -27.22 -3.62 56.65
C ALA A 332 -26.41 -2.48 57.28
N SER A 333 -25.75 -1.68 56.45
CA SER A 333 -25.05 -0.47 56.86
C SER A 333 -25.83 0.80 56.51
N VAL A 334 -25.46 1.92 57.14
CA VAL A 334 -26.11 3.22 56.89
C VAL A 334 -25.94 3.67 55.43
N GLU A 335 -24.84 3.29 54.77
CA GLU A 335 -24.55 3.61 53.36
C GLU A 335 -25.51 2.92 52.38
N GLN A 336 -26.13 1.81 52.79
CA GLN A 336 -27.07 1.05 51.99
C GLN A 336 -28.50 1.60 52.06
N ILE A 337 -28.72 2.68 52.83
CA ILE A 337 -30.00 3.38 52.90
C ILE A 337 -30.06 4.37 51.74
N ARG A 338 -30.99 4.16 50.80
CA ARG A 338 -31.24 5.07 49.67
C ARG A 338 -32.57 5.78 49.86
N ARG A 339 -32.56 7.11 49.83
CA ARG A 339 -33.79 7.91 49.85
C ARG A 339 -34.50 7.76 48.50
N LEU A 340 -35.81 7.54 48.55
CA LEU A 340 -36.67 7.49 47.38
C LEU A 340 -37.31 8.86 47.20
N TYR A 341 -37.05 9.49 46.07
CA TYR A 341 -37.76 10.68 45.63
C TYR A 341 -38.90 10.20 44.74
N HIS A 342 -40.12 10.61 45.06
CA HIS A 342 -41.25 10.43 44.14
C HIS A 342 -41.36 11.75 43.38
N ASP A 343 -41.28 11.69 42.05
CA ASP A 343 -41.71 12.81 41.22
C ASP A 343 -43.22 12.95 41.42
N MET A 344 -43.67 14.13 41.85
CA MET A 344 -45.10 14.43 42.04
C MET A 344 -45.81 14.60 40.70
#